data_AF-A0A2K5DJ19-F1
#
_entry.id   AF-A0A2K5DJ19-F1
#
_cell.length_a   1.000
_cell.length_b   1.000
_cell.length_c   1.000
_cell.angle_alpha   90.00
_cell.angle_beta   90.00
_cell.angle_gamma   90.00
#
_symmetry.space_group_name_H-M   'P 1'
#
loop_
_entity.id
_entity.type
_entity.pdbx_description
1 polymer ?
#
loop_
_entity_poly.entity_id
_entity_poly.type
_entity_poly.pdbx_seq_one_letter_code
_entity_poly.pdbx_strand_id
1 'polypeptide(L)'
;MILRAVAAQQRGAVFVDKEKLTMPGLRFDNIQGDAVKDLMLRFLGEKAAAKRQVLNASSVEPSFVGLKQLISCRNWRAAVDLCGRLLTAHGQGYGKSGLPTSHTTDSLQLWFVRLALLVKLGLFQNAEMEFEPFGNLDQPDLYYEYYPHVYPGRRGKAVVFHVCTFVCVSLWFALVYT
;
A
#
# COMPACT_ATOMS: atom_id res chain seq x y z
N MET A 1 25.29 -35.83 12.60
CA MET A 1 24.01 -36.29 13.18
C MET A 1 23.52 -35.23 14.19
N ILE A 2 23.02 -34.08 13.73
CA ILE A 2 22.55 -32.97 14.60
C ILE A 2 21.20 -32.44 14.09
N LEU A 3 20.26 -33.35 13.80
CA LEU A 3 18.91 -33.02 13.29
C LEU A 3 17.79 -33.70 14.11
N ARG A 4 17.97 -33.83 15.44
CA ARG A 4 16.92 -34.43 16.30
C ARG A 4 16.52 -33.63 17.54
N ALA A 5 17.03 -32.41 17.74
CA ALA A 5 16.69 -31.62 18.94
C ALA A 5 15.68 -30.47 18.72
N VAL A 6 15.16 -30.26 17.51
CA VAL A 6 14.18 -29.16 17.23
C VAL A 6 12.73 -29.67 17.22
N ALA A 7 12.50 -30.97 17.44
CA ALA A 7 11.15 -31.57 17.36
C ALA A 7 10.31 -31.44 18.64
N ALA A 8 10.82 -30.81 19.71
CA ALA A 8 10.13 -30.76 21.01
C ALA A 8 9.92 -29.34 21.57
N GLN A 9 9.94 -28.30 20.74
CA GLN A 9 9.52 -26.98 21.22
C GLN A 9 7.99 -26.95 21.28
N GLN A 10 7.47 -27.09 22.50
CA GLN A 10 6.08 -26.78 22.82
C GLN A 10 5.71 -25.46 22.16
N ARG A 11 4.68 -25.49 21.30
CA ARG A 11 4.11 -24.31 20.64
C ARG A 11 3.38 -23.46 21.68
N GLY A 12 4.14 -22.83 22.55
CA GLY A 12 3.65 -21.68 23.31
C GLY A 12 3.32 -20.60 22.30
N ALA A 13 2.14 -20.00 22.43
CA ALA A 13 1.82 -18.77 21.73
C ALA A 13 2.95 -17.77 22.05
N VAL A 14 3.83 -17.54 21.08
CA VAL A 14 4.88 -16.54 21.22
C VAL A 14 4.15 -15.22 21.33
N PHE A 15 4.08 -14.68 22.54
CA PHE A 15 3.53 -13.36 22.79
C PHE A 15 4.54 -12.36 22.19
N VAL A 16 4.34 -12.05 20.91
CA VAL A 16 5.13 -11.02 20.24
C VAL A 16 4.69 -9.68 20.83
N ASP A 17 5.67 -8.95 21.35
CA ASP A 17 5.42 -7.61 21.89
C ASP A 17 4.84 -6.71 20.80
N LYS A 18 3.79 -5.95 21.14
CA LYS A 18 3.08 -5.11 20.17
C LYS A 18 4.00 -4.05 19.56
N GLU A 19 5.01 -3.63 20.31
CA GLU A 19 6.04 -2.68 19.88
C GLU A 19 6.93 -3.20 18.75
N LYS A 20 6.88 -4.51 18.45
CA LYS A 20 7.65 -5.15 17.38
C LYS A 20 6.84 -5.42 16.12
N LEU A 21 5.56 -5.04 16.09
CA LEU A 21 4.67 -5.21 14.94
C LEU A 21 4.62 -3.94 14.09
N THR A 22 4.36 -4.09 12.80
CA THR A 22 4.05 -2.91 11.99
C THR A 22 2.65 -2.39 12.30
N MET A 23 2.51 -1.06 12.38
CA MET A 23 1.23 -0.39 12.62
C MET A 23 0.97 0.71 11.59
N PRO A 24 0.89 0.35 10.30
CA PRO A 24 0.71 1.33 9.25
C PRO A 24 -0.72 1.85 9.22
N GLY A 25 -0.86 3.08 8.75
CA GLY A 25 -2.14 3.68 8.47
C GLY A 25 -1.95 5.00 7.76
N LEU A 26 -2.90 5.35 6.90
CA LEU A 26 -2.81 6.55 6.07
C LEU A 26 -2.63 7.80 6.94
N ARG A 27 -1.59 8.57 6.64
CA ARG A 27 -1.22 9.77 7.42
C ARG A 27 -1.90 11.04 6.90
N PHE A 28 -2.24 11.09 5.61
CA PHE A 28 -2.75 12.29 4.95
C PHE A 28 -4.14 12.08 4.38
N ASP A 29 -5.15 12.67 5.01
CA ASP A 29 -6.55 12.74 4.58
C ASP A 29 -6.74 13.36 3.17
N ASN A 30 -5.73 14.10 2.68
CA ASN A 30 -5.82 14.88 1.45
C ASN A 30 -6.02 13.99 0.22
N ILE A 31 -7.29 13.85 -0.19
CA ILE A 31 -7.68 13.47 -1.53
C ILE A 31 -6.85 14.30 -2.51
N GLN A 32 -6.09 13.63 -3.37
CA GLN A 32 -5.15 14.29 -4.29
C GLN A 32 -5.88 15.17 -5.31
N GLY A 33 -7.11 14.81 -5.64
CA GLY A 33 -7.98 15.61 -6.50
C GLY A 33 -7.49 15.71 -7.95
N ASP A 34 -8.03 16.67 -8.68
CA ASP A 34 -7.67 16.92 -10.08
C ASP A 34 -7.12 18.34 -10.22
N ALA A 35 -5.81 18.49 -9.98
CA ALA A 35 -5.12 19.77 -10.02
C ALA A 35 -5.32 20.54 -11.34
N VAL A 36 -5.54 19.84 -12.46
CA VAL A 36 -5.82 20.49 -13.74
C VAL A 36 -7.24 21.03 -13.77
N LYS A 37 -8.22 20.28 -13.24
CA LYS A 37 -9.59 20.77 -13.10
C LYS A 37 -9.65 22.00 -12.20
N ASP A 38 -8.90 22.00 -11.09
CA ASP A 38 -8.81 23.15 -10.18
C ASP A 38 -8.21 24.37 -10.87
N LEU A 39 -7.17 24.18 -11.68
CA LEU A 39 -6.57 25.24 -12.49
C LEU A 39 -7.55 25.76 -13.55
N MET A 40 -8.25 24.87 -14.26
CA MET A 40 -9.27 25.25 -15.24
C MET A 40 -10.40 26.03 -14.59
N LEU A 41 -10.85 25.61 -13.40
CA LEU A 41 -11.87 26.32 -12.65
C LEU A 41 -11.41 27.74 -12.31
N ARG A 42 -10.18 27.87 -11.81
CA ARG A 42 -9.60 29.15 -11.40
C ARG A 42 -9.38 30.12 -12.55
N PHE A 43 -8.95 29.64 -13.72
CA PHE A 43 -8.51 30.51 -14.82
C PHE A 43 -9.46 30.55 -16.03
N LEU A 44 -10.28 29.52 -16.25
CA LEU A 44 -11.17 29.38 -17.41
C LEU A 44 -12.66 29.31 -17.01
N GLY A 45 -12.94 29.28 -15.71
CA GLY A 45 -14.30 29.22 -15.16
C GLY A 45 -14.95 27.83 -15.21
N GLU A 46 -16.09 27.72 -14.54
CA GLU A 46 -16.83 26.45 -14.34
C GLU A 46 -17.19 25.74 -15.65
N LYS A 47 -17.66 26.48 -16.65
CA LYS A 47 -18.08 25.91 -17.94
C LYS A 47 -16.93 25.20 -18.66
N ALA A 48 -15.70 25.71 -18.54
CA ALA A 48 -14.53 25.08 -19.13
C ALA A 48 -14.08 23.87 -18.29
N ALA A 49 -14.00 24.03 -16.97
CA ALA A 49 -13.63 22.95 -16.05
C ALA A 49 -14.58 21.74 -16.14
N ALA A 50 -15.89 21.98 -16.33
CA ALA A 50 -16.89 20.92 -16.47
C ALA A 50 -16.72 20.04 -17.72
N LYS A 51 -16.03 20.54 -18.77
CA LYS A 51 -15.73 19.76 -19.98
C LYS A 51 -14.63 18.73 -19.76
N ARG A 52 -13.86 18.84 -18.68
CA ARG A 52 -12.79 17.89 -18.37
C ARG A 52 -13.40 16.58 -17.87
N GLN A 53 -13.28 15.55 -18.71
CA GLN A 53 -13.72 14.18 -18.42
C GLN A 53 -12.49 13.30 -18.26
N VAL A 54 -12.11 13.01 -17.01
CA VAL A 54 -10.97 12.14 -16.69
C VAL A 54 -11.43 11.12 -15.66
N LEU A 55 -11.00 9.86 -15.82
CA LEU A 55 -11.25 8.81 -14.84
C LEU A 55 -10.67 9.22 -13.48
N ASN A 56 -11.51 9.18 -12.45
CA ASN A 56 -11.12 9.40 -11.06
C ASN A 56 -11.41 8.15 -10.23
N ALA A 57 -11.07 8.19 -8.93
CA ALA A 57 -11.26 7.04 -8.03
C ALA A 57 -12.73 6.59 -7.89
N SER A 58 -13.71 7.45 -8.21
CA SER A 58 -15.14 7.09 -8.22
C SER A 58 -15.63 6.64 -9.60
N SER A 59 -14.81 6.78 -10.65
CA SER A 59 -15.15 6.36 -12.02
C SER A 59 -14.77 4.91 -12.33
N VAL A 60 -14.06 4.24 -11.42
CA VAL A 60 -13.57 2.86 -11.60
C VAL A 60 -14.00 1.98 -10.42
N GLU A 61 -14.00 0.67 -10.64
CA GLU A 61 -14.27 -0.30 -9.58
C GLU A 61 -13.23 -0.19 -8.45
N PRO A 62 -13.62 -0.32 -7.17
CA PRO A 62 -12.70 -0.41 -6.03
C PRO A 62 -12.00 -1.77 -6.00
N SER A 63 -11.13 -2.02 -6.98
CA SER A 63 -10.35 -3.24 -7.13
C SER A 63 -8.96 -2.95 -7.74
N PHE A 64 -8.08 -3.95 -7.76
CA PHE A 64 -6.82 -3.87 -8.50
C PHE A 64 -7.04 -3.65 -10.01
N VAL A 65 -8.19 -4.05 -10.56
CA VAL A 65 -8.54 -3.79 -11.97
C VAL A 65 -8.75 -2.29 -12.19
N GLY A 66 -9.57 -1.64 -11.34
CA GLY A 66 -9.75 -0.19 -11.39
C GLY A 66 -8.45 0.58 -11.15
N LEU A 67 -7.59 0.10 -10.24
CA LEU A 67 -6.29 0.70 -9.99
C LEU A 67 -5.38 0.65 -11.22
N LYS A 68 -5.32 -0.50 -11.91
CA LYS A 68 -4.60 -0.64 -13.18
C LYS A 68 -5.13 0.30 -14.26
N GLN A 69 -6.45 0.50 -14.34
CA GLN A 69 -7.05 1.45 -15.29
C GLN A 69 -6.57 2.88 -15.04
N LEU A 70 -6.61 3.37 -13.79
CA LEU A 70 -6.15 4.72 -13.45
C LEU A 70 -4.65 4.92 -13.73
N ILE A 71 -3.83 3.93 -13.41
CA ILE A 71 -2.39 3.90 -13.71
C ILE A 71 -2.17 3.95 -15.23
N SER A 72 -2.91 3.15 -16.00
CA SER A 72 -2.79 3.10 -17.47
C SER A 72 -3.19 4.42 -18.13
N CYS A 73 -4.18 5.12 -17.56
CA CYS A 73 -4.57 6.48 -17.97
C CYS A 73 -3.64 7.57 -17.42
N ARG A 74 -2.56 7.22 -16.72
CA ARG A 74 -1.60 8.13 -16.08
C ARG A 74 -2.24 9.11 -15.08
N ASN A 75 -3.42 8.79 -14.55
CA ASN A 75 -4.01 9.58 -13.48
C ASN A 75 -3.52 9.09 -12.11
N TRP A 76 -2.24 9.37 -11.84
CA TRP A 76 -1.56 8.92 -10.61
C TRP A 76 -2.22 9.44 -9.34
N ARG A 77 -2.75 10.67 -9.37
CA ARG A 77 -3.48 11.28 -8.24
C ARG A 77 -4.74 10.48 -7.90
N ALA A 78 -5.57 10.17 -8.90
CA ALA A 78 -6.73 9.32 -8.70
C ALA A 78 -6.35 7.90 -8.25
N ALA A 79 -5.22 7.36 -8.73
CA ALA A 79 -4.73 6.05 -8.31
C ALA A 79 -4.34 6.05 -6.82
N VAL A 80 -3.70 7.12 -6.31
CA VAL A 80 -3.40 7.30 -4.87
C VAL A 80 -4.70 7.32 -4.06
N ASP A 81 -5.71 8.06 -4.54
CA ASP A 81 -7.02 8.15 -3.87
C ASP A 81 -7.72 6.79 -3.81
N LEU A 82 -7.70 6.02 -4.90
CA LEU A 82 -8.26 4.68 -4.94
C LEU A 82 -7.50 3.73 -4.01
N CYS A 83 -6.16 3.75 -4.01
CA CYS A 83 -5.35 3.00 -3.05
C CYS A 83 -5.75 3.31 -1.61
N GLY A 84 -6.00 4.58 -1.28
CA GLY A 84 -6.46 4.98 0.05
C GLY A 84 -7.81 4.35 0.44
N ARG A 85 -8.76 4.31 -0.50
CA ARG A 85 -10.06 3.63 -0.30
C ARG A 85 -9.89 2.13 -0.07
N LEU A 86 -9.04 1.48 -0.86
CA LEU A 86 -8.79 0.04 -0.73
C LEU A 86 -8.09 -0.31 0.59
N LEU A 87 -7.08 0.47 1.00
CA LEU A 87 -6.44 0.30 2.31
C LEU A 87 -7.42 0.54 3.47
N THR A 88 -8.36 1.47 3.31
CA THR A 88 -9.43 1.69 4.28
C THR A 88 -10.34 0.46 4.40
N ALA A 89 -10.67 -0.21 3.29
CA ALA A 89 -11.43 -1.47 3.31
C ALA A 89 -10.67 -2.62 4.01
N HIS A 90 -9.33 -2.60 3.97
CA HIS A 90 -8.47 -3.51 4.75
C HIS A 90 -8.25 -3.06 6.21
N GLY A 91 -8.91 -1.99 6.68
CA GLY A 91 -8.75 -1.49 8.05
C GLY A 91 -7.42 -0.79 8.31
N GLN A 92 -6.68 -0.41 7.26
CA GLN A 92 -5.38 0.28 7.30
C GLN A 92 -5.48 1.71 6.73
N GLY A 93 -6.69 2.25 6.70
CA GLY A 93 -7.03 3.58 6.18
C GLY A 93 -6.70 4.73 7.12
N TYR A 94 -7.42 5.85 6.95
CA TYR A 94 -7.30 7.03 7.79
C TYR A 94 -7.63 6.74 9.27
N GLY A 95 -6.88 7.38 10.18
CA GLY A 95 -7.05 7.21 11.62
C GLY A 95 -6.60 5.84 12.17
N LYS A 96 -5.95 5.01 11.35
CA LYS A 96 -5.43 3.68 11.75
C LYS A 96 -3.95 3.65 12.05
N SER A 97 -3.27 4.76 11.81
CA SER A 97 -1.82 4.84 11.93
C SER A 97 -1.38 4.74 13.39
N GLY A 98 -0.43 3.86 13.70
CA GLY A 98 -0.03 3.54 15.08
C GLY A 98 -1.02 2.62 15.83
N LEU A 99 -2.05 2.09 15.15
CA LEU A 99 -2.94 1.08 15.72
C LEU A 99 -2.57 -0.31 15.17
N PRO A 100 -2.81 -1.39 15.95
CA PRO A 100 -2.60 -2.75 15.45
C PRO A 100 -3.42 -3.03 14.18
N THR A 101 -2.77 -3.57 13.15
CA THR A 101 -3.43 -3.97 11.91
C THR A 101 -3.12 -5.42 11.56
N SER A 102 -3.90 -6.00 10.64
CA SER A 102 -3.61 -7.32 10.08
C SER A 102 -3.26 -7.18 8.61
N HIS A 103 -2.23 -7.91 8.18
CA HIS A 103 -1.79 -7.90 6.79
C HIS A 103 -2.39 -9.07 6.01
N THR A 104 -2.73 -8.77 4.77
CA THR A 104 -2.98 -9.76 3.73
C THR A 104 -2.00 -9.54 2.60
N THR A 105 -1.88 -10.51 1.69
CA THR A 105 -1.12 -10.31 0.45
C THR A 105 -1.59 -9.05 -0.30
N ASP A 106 -2.91 -8.83 -0.35
CA ASP A 106 -3.52 -7.70 -1.05
C ASP A 106 -3.18 -6.37 -0.36
N SER A 107 -3.28 -6.29 0.98
CA SER A 107 -3.01 -5.04 1.71
C SER A 107 -1.54 -4.63 1.57
N LEU A 108 -0.61 -5.59 1.63
CA LEU A 108 0.83 -5.33 1.42
C LEU A 108 1.13 -4.87 -0.01
N GLN A 109 0.48 -5.47 -1.01
CA GLN A 109 0.58 -5.00 -2.40
C GLN A 109 0.04 -3.58 -2.56
N LEU A 110 -1.10 -3.24 -1.93
CA LEU A 110 -1.68 -1.91 -1.97
C LEU A 110 -0.77 -0.86 -1.34
N TRP A 111 -0.14 -1.16 -0.19
CA TRP A 111 0.85 -0.27 0.42
C TRP A 111 2.03 -0.01 -0.50
N PHE A 112 2.57 -1.05 -1.12
CA PHE A 112 3.66 -0.91 -2.07
C PHE A 112 3.27 -0.01 -3.26
N VAL A 113 2.10 -0.25 -3.86
CA VAL A 113 1.61 0.58 -4.96
C VAL A 113 1.40 2.03 -4.52
N ARG A 114 0.85 2.25 -3.32
CA ARG A 114 0.64 3.59 -2.77
C ARG A 114 1.95 4.35 -2.59
N LEU A 115 2.96 3.73 -1.99
CA LEU A 115 4.28 4.34 -1.80
C LEU A 115 4.93 4.67 -3.15
N ALA A 116 4.86 3.76 -4.12
CA ALA A 116 5.37 4.00 -5.47
C ALA A 116 4.65 5.16 -6.18
N LEU A 117 3.34 5.29 -6.02
CA LEU A 117 2.56 6.38 -6.58
C LEU A 117 2.89 7.74 -5.93
N LEU A 118 3.07 7.77 -4.60
CA LEU A 118 3.50 8.98 -3.89
C LEU A 118 4.87 9.45 -4.38
N VAL A 119 5.83 8.53 -4.54
CA VAL A 119 7.14 8.81 -5.15
C VAL A 119 6.98 9.31 -6.59
N LYS A 120 6.14 8.69 -7.42
CA LYS A 120 5.89 9.12 -8.81
C LYS A 120 5.34 10.54 -8.89
N LEU A 121 4.58 10.97 -7.88
CA LEU A 121 4.02 12.33 -7.77
C LEU A 121 4.99 13.34 -7.14
N GLY A 122 6.19 12.92 -6.71
CA GLY A 122 7.15 13.76 -5.99
C GLY A 122 6.77 14.03 -4.53
N LEU A 123 5.82 13.28 -3.96
CA LEU A 123 5.34 13.43 -2.59
C LEU A 123 6.20 12.60 -1.62
N PHE A 124 7.51 12.86 -1.63
CA PHE A 124 8.49 12.04 -0.90
C PHE A 124 8.28 12.04 0.62
N GLN A 125 7.96 13.19 1.21
CA GLN A 125 7.68 13.29 2.64
C GLN A 125 6.49 12.43 3.04
N ASN A 126 5.43 12.41 2.23
CA ASN A 126 4.26 11.57 2.48
C ASN A 126 4.62 10.09 2.38
N ALA A 127 5.42 9.71 1.38
CA ALA A 127 5.88 8.34 1.21
C ALA A 127 6.75 7.88 2.39
N GLU A 128 7.67 8.71 2.86
CA GLU A 128 8.53 8.42 4.01
C GLU A 128 7.71 8.23 5.29
N MET A 129 6.80 9.15 5.58
CA MET A 129 5.94 9.08 6.79
C MET A 129 4.97 7.90 6.77
N GLU A 130 4.51 7.47 5.60
CA GLU A 130 3.66 6.28 5.47
C GLU A 130 4.47 4.96 5.44
N PHE A 131 5.76 5.02 5.10
CA PHE A 131 6.66 3.87 5.13
C PHE A 131 7.25 3.62 6.52
N GLU A 132 7.46 4.66 7.33
CA GLU A 132 8.09 4.58 8.66
C GLU A 132 7.57 3.45 9.57
N PRO A 133 6.26 3.16 9.66
CA PRO A 133 5.74 2.05 10.48
C PRO A 133 6.14 0.64 10.02
N PHE A 134 6.65 0.49 8.79
CA PHE A 134 7.15 -0.77 8.25
C PHE A 134 8.62 -1.04 8.62
N GLY A 135 9.34 -0.04 9.15
CA GLY A 135 10.72 -0.16 9.60
C GLY A 135 11.63 -0.83 8.57
N ASN A 136 12.31 -1.90 8.99
CA ASN A 136 13.27 -2.65 8.17
C ASN A 136 12.64 -3.85 7.40
N LEU A 137 11.31 -3.96 7.35
CA LEU A 137 10.60 -5.06 6.66
C LEU A 137 10.96 -6.46 7.19
N ASP A 138 11.25 -6.55 8.49
CA ASP A 138 11.61 -7.80 9.17
C ASP A 138 10.74 -8.11 10.40
N GLN A 139 9.67 -7.34 10.57
CA GLN A 139 8.69 -7.51 11.64
C GLN A 139 7.92 -8.81 11.42
N PRO A 140 7.56 -9.53 12.50
CA PRO A 140 6.97 -10.86 12.40
C PRO A 140 5.60 -10.88 11.71
N ASP A 141 4.81 -9.80 11.81
CA ASP A 141 3.52 -9.65 11.12
C ASP A 141 3.65 -9.50 9.60
N LEU A 142 4.86 -9.43 9.06
CA LEU A 142 5.14 -9.45 7.63
C LEU A 142 5.38 -10.88 7.09
N TYR A 143 5.21 -11.91 7.93
CA TYR A 143 5.41 -13.33 7.60
C TYR A 143 4.10 -14.11 7.66
N TYR A 144 3.96 -15.12 6.79
CA TYR A 144 2.76 -15.96 6.78
C TYR A 144 2.55 -16.72 8.10
N GLU A 145 3.66 -17.10 8.74
CA GLU A 145 3.71 -17.82 10.00
C GLU A 145 3.03 -17.09 11.15
N TYR A 146 2.91 -15.76 11.07
CA TYR A 146 2.21 -14.96 12.07
C TYR A 146 0.68 -15.11 11.99
N TYR A 147 0.13 -15.51 10.83
CA TYR A 147 -1.31 -15.71 10.61
C TYR A 147 -1.65 -17.17 10.28
N PRO A 148 -1.42 -18.13 11.20
CA PRO A 148 -1.61 -19.55 10.92
C PRO A 148 -3.06 -19.94 10.62
N HIS A 149 -4.02 -19.15 11.10
CA HIS A 149 -5.45 -19.35 10.85
C HIS A 149 -5.89 -18.86 9.46
N VAL A 150 -5.21 -17.85 8.90
CA VAL A 150 -5.48 -17.31 7.56
C VAL A 150 -4.69 -18.06 6.50
N TYR A 151 -3.46 -18.46 6.83
CA TYR A 151 -2.51 -19.07 5.90
C TYR A 151 -1.95 -20.40 6.44
N PRO A 152 -2.79 -21.44 6.62
CA PRO A 152 -2.35 -22.71 7.18
C PRO A 152 -1.26 -23.36 6.30
N GLY A 153 -0.14 -23.70 6.93
CA GLY A 153 0.98 -24.39 6.27
C GLY A 153 1.84 -23.53 5.33
N ARG A 154 1.52 -22.24 5.13
CA ARG A 154 2.39 -21.32 4.37
C ARG A 154 3.54 -20.84 5.25
N ARG A 155 4.71 -20.67 4.61
CA ARG A 155 5.94 -20.21 5.26
C ARG A 155 6.64 -19.14 4.40
N GLY A 156 7.40 -18.27 5.04
CA GLY A 156 8.17 -17.19 4.43
C GLY A 156 7.52 -15.81 4.54
N LYS A 157 8.28 -14.78 4.18
CA LYS A 157 7.83 -13.38 4.17
C LYS A 157 6.65 -13.22 3.22
N ALA A 158 5.50 -12.78 3.72
CA ALA A 158 4.35 -12.37 2.91
C ALA A 158 4.71 -11.19 2.00
N VAL A 159 5.64 -10.34 2.47
CA VAL A 159 6.22 -9.23 1.71
C VAL A 159 7.01 -9.72 0.49
N VAL A 160 7.73 -10.85 0.58
CA VAL A 160 8.72 -11.21 -0.45
C VAL A 160 8.13 -11.88 -1.68
N PHE A 161 6.93 -12.46 -1.62
CA PHE A 161 6.40 -13.16 -2.80
C PHE A 161 5.90 -12.24 -3.92
N HIS A 162 5.77 -10.93 -3.68
CA HIS A 162 5.39 -9.95 -4.70
C HIS A 162 6.32 -8.73 -4.80
N VAL A 163 7.21 -8.51 -3.83
CA VAL A 163 8.05 -7.31 -3.78
C VAL A 163 9.39 -7.48 -4.52
N CYS A 164 10.00 -8.67 -4.57
CA CYS A 164 11.42 -8.75 -4.95
C CYS A 164 11.77 -9.00 -6.43
N THR A 165 10.97 -9.68 -7.25
CA THR A 165 11.51 -10.19 -8.55
C THR A 165 11.07 -9.49 -9.82
N PHE A 166 9.95 -8.76 -9.85
CA PHE A 166 9.48 -8.13 -11.10
C PHE A 166 9.09 -6.67 -10.99
N VAL A 167 8.74 -6.22 -9.78
CA VAL A 167 8.14 -4.90 -9.57
C VAL A 167 9.17 -3.92 -8.99
N CYS A 168 10.08 -4.34 -8.09
CA CYS A 168 11.11 -3.44 -7.55
C CYS A 168 12.10 -2.96 -8.63
N VAL A 169 12.51 -3.81 -9.57
CA VAL A 169 13.42 -3.41 -10.66
C VAL A 169 12.68 -2.62 -11.73
N SER A 170 11.48 -3.05 -12.15
CA SER A 170 10.73 -2.38 -13.21
C SER A 170 10.15 -1.02 -12.77
N LEU A 171 9.69 -0.89 -11.52
CA LEU A 171 9.30 0.42 -10.96
C LEU A 171 10.52 1.28 -10.67
N TRP A 172 11.65 0.75 -10.20
CA TRP A 172 12.87 1.56 -10.08
C TRP A 172 13.28 2.10 -11.45
N PHE A 173 13.32 1.27 -12.49
CA PHE A 173 13.63 1.73 -13.86
C PHE A 173 12.57 2.70 -14.41
N ALA A 174 11.27 2.50 -14.15
CA ALA A 174 10.20 3.42 -14.59
C ALA A 174 10.02 4.68 -13.71
N LEU A 175 10.60 4.72 -12.50
CA LEU A 175 10.59 5.86 -11.59
C LEU A 175 11.83 6.74 -11.75
N VAL A 176 12.97 6.16 -12.15
CA VAL A 176 14.25 6.88 -12.30
C VAL A 176 14.52 7.33 -13.74
N TYR A 177 14.01 6.62 -14.77
CA TYR A 177 14.39 6.86 -16.17
C TYR A 177 13.25 7.25 -17.13
N THR A 178 12.06 7.62 -16.64
CA THR A 178 10.96 8.21 -17.46
C THR A 178 10.17 9.26 -16.69
#